data_AF-A0A1H5UCR8-F1
#
_entry.id   AF-A0A1H5UCR8-F1
#
_cell.length_a   1.000
_cell.length_b   1.000
_cell.length_c   1.000
_cell.angle_alpha   90.00
_cell.angle_beta   90.00
_cell.angle_gamma   90.00
#
_symmetry.space_group_name_H-M   'P 1'
#
loop_
_entity.id
_entity.type
_entity.pdbx_description
1 polymer ?
#
loop_
_entity_poly.entity_id
_entity_poly.type
_entity_poly.pdbx_seq_one_letter_code
_entity_poly.pdbx_strand_id
1 'polypeptide(L)'
;MKFILSISLGFLFLIQALGPTMDLCCELPKLPVLFEHYEEQSEHDGTSFLEFLDFHYGDGQNEEDHHHDDEHDKNLPFHDQHQCSHGSIFITPLMEKVEIPTQSFFTLTQTGFYSFSLCSEHPESPFQPPKA
;
A
#
# COMPACT_ATOMS: atom_id res chain seq x y z
N MET A 1 -15.84 -33.78 10.75
CA MET A 1 -15.77 -32.36 11.20
C MET A 1 -14.34 -31.81 11.24
N LYS A 2 -13.39 -32.42 11.96
CA LYS A 2 -11.98 -31.94 12.03
C LYS A 2 -11.27 -31.82 10.67
N PHE A 3 -11.55 -32.73 9.75
CA PHE A 3 -10.99 -32.70 8.39
C PHE A 3 -11.49 -31.49 7.57
N ILE A 4 -12.80 -31.23 7.58
CA ILE A 4 -13.39 -30.07 6.92
C ILE A 4 -12.84 -28.78 7.53
N LEU A 5 -12.75 -28.71 8.86
CA LEU A 5 -12.16 -27.58 9.57
C LEU A 5 -10.70 -27.34 9.13
N SER A 6 -9.91 -28.40 9.01
CA SER A 6 -8.51 -28.31 8.57
C SER A 6 -8.41 -27.82 7.12
N ILE A 7 -9.27 -28.30 6.24
CA ILE A 7 -9.32 -27.86 4.84
C ILE A 7 -9.71 -26.38 4.78
N SER A 8 -10.78 -25.99 5.46
CA SER A 8 -11.23 -24.60 5.50
C SER A 8 -10.17 -23.66 6.05
N LEU A 9 -9.44 -24.09 7.09
CA LEU A 9 -8.35 -23.31 7.67
C LEU A 9 -7.15 -23.20 6.71
N GLY A 10 -6.84 -24.27 5.98
CA GLY A 10 -5.81 -24.24 4.93
C GLY A 10 -6.15 -23.26 3.80
N PHE A 11 -7.40 -23.30 3.31
CA PHE A 11 -7.87 -22.33 2.30
C PHE A 11 -7.84 -20.89 2.82
N LEU A 12 -8.23 -20.67 4.09
CA LEU A 12 -8.17 -19.35 4.71
C LEU A 12 -6.74 -18.80 4.70
N PHE A 13 -5.75 -19.59 5.13
CA PHE A 13 -4.35 -19.15 5.13
C PHE A 13 -3.80 -18.91 3.73
N LEU A 14 -4.19 -19.75 2.76
CA LEU A 14 -3.78 -19.57 1.37
C LEU A 14 -4.31 -18.25 0.79
N ILE A 15 -5.58 -17.92 1.04
CA ILE A 15 -6.17 -16.65 0.62
C ILE A 15 -5.51 -15.46 1.35
N GLN A 16 -5.18 -15.59 2.63
CA GLN A 16 -4.50 -14.54 3.38
C GLN A 16 -3.07 -14.29 2.90
N ALA A 17 -2.37 -15.33 2.42
CA ALA A 17 -1.01 -15.20 1.88
C ALA A 17 -0.99 -14.59 0.47
N LEU A 18 -1.93 -15.01 -0.39
CA LEU A 18 -1.99 -14.59 -1.80
C LEU A 18 -2.79 -13.29 -2.01
N GLY A 19 -3.82 -13.04 -1.21
CA GLY A 19 -4.74 -11.92 -1.42
C GLY A 19 -4.06 -10.55 -1.41
N PRO A 20 -3.25 -10.20 -0.39
CA PRO A 20 -2.55 -8.93 -0.33
C PRO A 20 -1.43 -8.79 -1.37
N THR A 21 -0.83 -9.91 -1.79
CA THR A 21 0.30 -9.91 -2.72
C THR A 21 -0.13 -9.80 -4.18
N MET A 22 -1.34 -10.25 -4.52
CA MET A 22 -1.87 -10.24 -5.88
C MET A 22 -2.93 -9.16 -6.13
N ASP A 23 -3.03 -8.17 -5.23
CA ASP A 23 -4.02 -7.07 -5.28
C ASP A 23 -5.45 -7.54 -5.68
N LEU A 24 -5.89 -8.67 -5.12
CA LEU A 24 -7.17 -9.29 -5.51
C LEU A 24 -8.37 -8.36 -5.29
N CYS A 25 -8.24 -7.38 -4.40
CA CYS A 25 -9.27 -6.37 -4.15
C CYS A 25 -9.51 -5.46 -5.36
N CYS A 26 -8.46 -5.13 -6.13
CA CYS A 26 -8.55 -4.27 -7.31
C CYS A 26 -8.74 -5.08 -8.59
N GLU A 27 -8.22 -6.30 -8.64
CA GLU A 27 -8.25 -7.13 -9.85
C GLU A 27 -9.54 -7.96 -10.01
N LEU A 28 -10.13 -8.50 -8.93
CA LEU A 28 -11.39 -9.26 -9.03
C LEU A 28 -12.58 -8.44 -9.58
N PRO A 29 -12.74 -7.14 -9.25
CA PRO A 29 -13.78 -6.30 -9.84
C PRO A 29 -13.67 -6.11 -11.36
N LYS A 30 -12.52 -6.40 -11.98
CA LYS A 30 -12.32 -6.31 -13.44
C LYS A 30 -12.76 -7.57 -14.19
N LEU A 31 -13.10 -8.66 -13.49
CA LEU A 31 -13.59 -9.91 -14.11
C LEU A 31 -14.80 -9.73 -15.05
N PRO A 32 -15.79 -8.85 -14.78
CA PRO A 32 -16.88 -8.61 -15.74
C PRO A 32 -16.39 -8.10 -17.09
N VAL A 33 -15.38 -7.21 -17.10
CA VAL A 33 -14.78 -6.66 -18.33
C VAL A 33 -14.10 -7.76 -19.14
N LEU A 34 -13.41 -8.69 -18.47
CA LEU A 34 -12.82 -9.87 -19.11
C LEU A 34 -13.87 -10.70 -19.85
N PHE A 35 -15.02 -10.97 -19.23
CA PHE A 35 -16.08 -11.75 -19.84
C PHE A 35 -16.77 -11.01 -21.00
N GLU A 36 -17.00 -9.71 -20.85
CA GLU A 36 -17.56 -8.86 -21.90
C GLU A 36 -16.64 -8.84 -23.13
N HIS A 37 -15.33 -8.64 -22.93
CA HIS A 37 -14.37 -8.65 -24.03
C HIS A 37 -14.24 -10.02 -24.70
N TYR A 38 -14.31 -11.11 -23.93
CA TYR A 38 -14.37 -12.46 -24.50
C TYR A 38 -15.64 -12.69 -25.34
N GLU A 39 -16.81 -12.23 -24.88
CA GLU A 39 -18.07 -12.37 -25.61
C GLU A 39 -18.01 -11.62 -26.94
N GLU A 40 -17.48 -10.38 -26.95
CA GLU A 40 -17.27 -9.59 -28.16
C GLU A 40 -16.38 -10.31 -29.18
N GLN A 41 -15.22 -10.83 -28.75
CA GLN A 41 -14.31 -11.56 -29.64
C GLN A 41 -14.95 -12.86 -30.13
N SER A 42 -15.53 -13.65 -29.23
CA SER A 42 -16.21 -14.90 -29.57
C SER A 42 -17.35 -14.72 -30.57
N GLU A 43 -18.06 -13.58 -30.53
CA GLU A 43 -19.09 -13.25 -31.53
C GLU A 43 -18.50 -12.83 -32.88
N HIS A 44 -17.33 -12.19 -32.89
CA HIS A 44 -16.70 -11.65 -34.09
C HIS A 44 -15.96 -12.71 -34.92
N ASP A 45 -15.10 -13.50 -34.28
CA ASP A 45 -14.19 -14.44 -34.94
C ASP A 45 -14.35 -15.89 -34.47
N GLY A 46 -15.20 -16.15 -33.46
CA GLY A 46 -15.46 -17.49 -32.95
C GLY A 46 -14.35 -18.01 -32.02
N THR A 47 -13.50 -17.13 -31.49
CA THR A 47 -12.41 -17.49 -30.56
C THR A 47 -12.92 -18.23 -29.33
N SER A 48 -12.25 -19.32 -28.97
CA SER A 48 -12.57 -20.05 -27.74
C SER A 48 -11.99 -19.36 -26.50
N PHE A 49 -12.62 -19.56 -25.34
CA PHE A 49 -12.15 -18.93 -24.10
C PHE A 49 -10.69 -19.24 -23.74
N LEU A 50 -10.18 -20.43 -24.09
CA LEU A 50 -8.79 -20.78 -23.83
C LEU A 50 -7.83 -20.06 -24.77
N GLU A 51 -8.19 -19.91 -26.05
CA GLU A 51 -7.39 -19.14 -27.02
C GLU A 51 -7.36 -17.67 -26.63
N PHE A 52 -8.50 -17.11 -26.20
CA PHE A 52 -8.58 -15.76 -25.65
C PHE A 52 -7.64 -15.56 -24.45
N LEU A 53 -7.62 -16.50 -23.50
CA LEU A 53 -6.73 -16.42 -22.34
C LEU A 53 -5.25 -16.57 -22.72
N ASP A 54 -4.92 -17.44 -23.68
CA ASP A 54 -3.54 -17.62 -24.14
C ASP A 54 -3.02 -16.39 -24.87
N PHE A 55 -3.88 -15.71 -25.62
CA PHE A 55 -3.57 -14.43 -26.26
C PHE A 55 -3.32 -13.31 -25.23
N HIS A 56 -4.19 -13.18 -24.23
CA HIS A 56 -4.14 -12.06 -23.26
C HIS A 56 -3.26 -12.30 -22.02
N TYR A 57 -2.91 -13.55 -21.71
CA TYR A 57 -2.14 -13.92 -20.50
C TYR A 57 -1.04 -14.97 -20.75
N GLY A 58 -0.98 -15.53 -21.95
CA GLY A 58 -0.01 -16.55 -22.35
C GLY A 58 1.08 -16.00 -23.26
N ASP A 59 1.56 -16.85 -24.17
CA ASP A 59 2.64 -16.51 -25.10
C ASP A 59 2.11 -15.92 -26.42
N GLY A 60 0.80 -15.98 -26.66
CA GLY A 60 0.16 -15.50 -27.89
C GLY A 60 0.30 -14.00 -28.13
N GLN A 61 0.60 -13.24 -27.07
CA GLN A 61 0.89 -11.80 -27.12
C GLN A 61 2.21 -11.45 -27.84
N ASN A 62 3.13 -12.42 -28.00
CA ASN A 62 4.41 -12.23 -28.68
C ASN A 62 4.31 -12.44 -30.20
N GLU A 63 3.14 -12.81 -30.73
CA GLU A 63 2.92 -12.88 -32.16
C GLU A 63 2.69 -11.46 -32.72
N GLU A 64 3.73 -10.94 -33.39
CA GLU A 64 3.98 -9.52 -33.75
C GLU A 64 2.87 -8.76 -34.52
N ASP A 65 1.74 -9.39 -34.88
CA ASP A 65 0.74 -8.82 -35.80
C ASP A 65 -0.58 -8.36 -35.14
N HIS A 66 -0.75 -8.56 -33.83
CA HIS A 66 -2.04 -8.33 -33.15
C HIS A 66 -1.97 -7.37 -31.95
N HIS A 67 -1.02 -6.42 -31.93
CA HIS A 67 -1.02 -5.33 -30.96
C HIS A 67 -2.06 -4.25 -31.34
N HIS A 68 -3.34 -4.61 -31.27
CA HIS A 68 -4.38 -3.60 -31.11
C HIS A 68 -4.37 -3.20 -29.65
N ASP A 69 -3.73 -2.07 -29.36
CA ASP A 69 -3.65 -1.47 -28.03
C ASP A 69 -5.01 -0.87 -27.64
N ASP A 70 -6.03 -1.72 -27.65
CA ASP A 70 -7.43 -1.35 -27.46
C ASP A 70 -7.65 -0.95 -26.00
N GLU A 71 -8.52 0.03 -25.79
CA GLU A 71 -8.80 0.58 -24.45
C GLU A 71 -9.38 -0.48 -23.49
N HIS A 72 -9.93 -1.57 -24.05
CA HIS A 72 -10.47 -2.71 -23.31
C HIS A 72 -9.34 -3.58 -22.69
N ASP A 73 -8.20 -3.72 -23.37
CA ASP A 73 -7.06 -4.54 -22.89
C ASP A 73 -6.44 -3.96 -21.62
N LYS A 74 -6.39 -2.63 -21.52
CA LYS A 74 -5.88 -1.88 -20.35
C LYS A 74 -6.72 -2.06 -19.10
N ASN A 75 -7.96 -2.54 -19.23
CA ASN A 75 -8.88 -2.78 -18.12
C ASN A 75 -9.01 -4.26 -17.77
N LEU A 76 -8.27 -5.14 -18.44
CA LEU A 76 -8.25 -6.55 -18.12
C LEU A 76 -7.62 -6.81 -16.74
N PRO A 77 -8.15 -7.78 -15.98
CA PRO A 77 -7.58 -8.15 -14.68
C PRO A 77 -6.17 -8.70 -14.86
N PHE A 78 -5.25 -8.38 -13.97
CA PHE A 78 -3.87 -8.89 -13.94
C PHE A 78 -3.02 -8.60 -15.19
N HIS A 79 -3.45 -7.69 -16.07
CA HIS A 79 -2.74 -7.34 -17.30
C HIS A 79 -1.59 -6.34 -17.02
N ASP A 80 -1.78 -5.43 -16.06
CA ASP A 80 -0.78 -4.44 -15.65
C ASP A 80 -0.11 -4.76 -14.31
N GLN A 81 1.14 -4.30 -14.15
CA GLN A 81 1.83 -4.33 -12.86
C GLN A 81 1.33 -3.20 -11.96
N HIS A 82 0.28 -3.45 -11.19
CA HIS A 82 -0.16 -2.55 -10.12
C HIS A 82 0.44 -2.97 -8.78
N GLN A 83 1.49 -2.26 -8.34
CA GLN A 83 1.98 -2.35 -6.97
C GLN A 83 1.19 -1.41 -6.07
N CYS A 84 -0.09 -1.71 -5.85
CA CYS A 84 -0.86 -0.97 -4.85
C CYS A 84 -0.36 -1.38 -3.46
N SER A 85 0.31 -0.47 -2.74
CA SER A 85 0.77 -0.70 -1.37
C SER A 85 -0.41 -0.77 -0.40
N HIS A 86 -1.06 -1.93 -0.33
CA HIS A 86 -2.18 -2.17 0.59
C HIS A 86 -1.61 -2.50 1.97
N GLY A 87 -1.28 -1.46 2.73
CA GLY A 87 -0.86 -1.60 4.12
C GLY A 87 -1.95 -2.28 4.93
N SER A 88 -1.63 -3.42 5.55
CA SER A 88 -2.58 -4.13 6.41
C SER A 88 -2.85 -3.30 7.67
N ILE A 89 -3.99 -2.61 7.74
CA ILE A 89 -4.39 -1.87 8.94
C ILE A 89 -5.14 -2.80 9.87
N PHE A 90 -4.49 -3.21 10.96
CA PHE A 90 -5.15 -3.93 12.05
C PHE A 90 -5.81 -2.93 12.99
N ILE A 91 -7.14 -2.81 12.90
CA ILE A 91 -7.94 -2.05 13.87
C ILE A 91 -8.39 -3.01 14.97
N THR A 92 -7.74 -2.95 16.13
CA THR A 92 -8.23 -3.63 17.32
C THR A 92 -9.32 -2.77 17.97
N PRO A 93 -10.49 -3.33 18.34
CA PRO A 93 -11.41 -2.62 19.21
C PRO A 93 -10.70 -2.36 20.52
N LEU A 94 -10.57 -1.09 20.90
CA LEU A 94 -10.06 -0.68 22.21
C LEU A 94 -11.09 -1.14 23.26
N MET A 95 -10.90 -2.34 23.79
CA MET A 95 -11.81 -2.96 24.77
C MET A 95 -11.73 -2.31 26.16
N GLU A 96 -10.80 -1.38 26.37
CA GLU A 96 -10.55 -0.78 27.67
C GLU A 96 -10.51 0.74 27.57
N LYS A 97 -11.25 1.43 28.44
CA LYS A 97 -11.11 2.88 28.58
C LYS A 97 -9.68 3.14 29.02
N VAL A 98 -8.87 3.74 28.16
CA VAL A 98 -7.56 4.26 28.54
C VAL A 98 -7.81 5.36 29.58
N GLU A 99 -7.64 5.04 30.85
CA GLU A 99 -7.63 6.02 31.92
C GLU A 99 -6.33 6.82 31.80
N ILE A 100 -6.42 8.01 31.22
CA ILE A 100 -5.30 8.95 31.21
C ILE A 100 -5.20 9.51 32.62
N PRO A 101 -4.13 9.22 33.39
CA PRO A 101 -3.98 9.81 34.70
C PRO A 101 -3.89 11.32 34.54
N THR A 102 -4.77 12.04 35.24
CA THR A 102 -4.72 13.51 35.31
C THR A 102 -3.40 13.92 35.93
N GLN A 103 -2.48 14.41 35.11
CA GLN A 103 -1.23 14.98 35.58
C GLN A 103 -1.55 16.23 36.38
N SER A 104 -1.21 16.23 37.67
CA SER A 104 -1.25 17.42 38.50
C SER A 104 -0.05 18.30 38.17
N PHE A 105 -0.28 19.36 37.41
CA PHE A 105 0.72 20.39 37.18
C PHE A 105 0.90 21.20 38.47
N PHE A 106 2.07 21.12 39.08
CA PHE A 106 2.47 22.06 40.12
C PHE A 106 3.20 23.23 39.46
N THR A 107 2.66 24.43 39.63
CA THR A 107 3.34 25.66 39.26
C THR A 107 4.46 25.92 40.27
N LEU A 108 5.70 25.55 39.93
CA LEU A 108 6.85 26.06 40.66
C LEU A 108 6.99 27.54 40.32
N THR A 109 6.63 28.41 41.26
CA THR A 109 7.04 29.82 41.21
C THR A 109 8.53 29.89 41.55
N GLN A 110 9.38 29.52 40.60
CA GLN A 110 10.80 29.79 40.71
C GLN A 110 11.01 31.24 40.29
N THR A 111 11.08 32.15 41.26
CA THR A 111 11.67 33.47 41.04
C THR A 111 13.19 33.28 40.90
N GLY A 112 13.61 32.82 39.72
CA GLY A 112 15.02 32.82 39.36
C GLY A 112 15.43 34.26 39.12
N PHE A 113 16.18 34.86 40.04
CA PHE A 113 16.96 36.04 39.68
C PHE A 113 18.02 35.57 38.68
N TYR A 114 17.98 36.11 37.46
CA TYR A 114 19.05 35.91 36.49
C TYR A 114 20.32 36.55 37.06
N SER A 115 21.26 35.72 37.49
CA SER A 115 22.62 36.14 37.82
C SER A 115 23.55 35.49 36.81
N PHE A 116 24.02 36.29 35.86
CA PHE A 116 25.14 35.92 35.03
C PHE A 116 26.39 36.56 35.61
N SER A 117 27.47 35.79 35.69
CA SER A 117 28.81 36.32 35.91
C SER A 117 29.66 35.86 34.74
N LEU A 118 29.89 36.76 33.78
CA LEU A 118 30.91 36.53 32.75
C LEU A 118 32.25 36.92 33.37
N CYS A 119 32.90 35.96 34.02
CA CYS A 119 34.32 36.03 34.32
C CYS A 119 35.06 35.32 33.19
N SER A 120 35.39 36.07 32.15
CA SER A 120 36.44 35.69 31.20
C SER A 120 37.55 36.72 31.28
N GLU A 121 38.79 36.28 31.54
CA GLU A 121 39.99 37.13 31.45
C GLU A 121 40.35 37.48 30.00
N HIS A 122 39.63 36.92 29.00
CA HIS A 122 39.94 37.08 27.59
C HIS A 122 38.73 37.58 26.78
N PRO A 123 38.94 38.51 25.83
CA PRO A 123 37.86 39.07 25.04
C PRO A 123 37.26 38.05 24.05
N GLU A 124 35.93 38.02 23.98
CA GLU A 124 35.08 37.06 23.27
C GLU A 124 34.97 37.27 21.73
N SER A 125 35.89 37.96 21.06
CA SER A 125 35.81 38.03 19.58
C SER A 125 37.15 38.37 18.89
N PRO A 126 37.53 37.64 17.82
CA PRO A 126 38.70 37.95 17.01
C PRO A 126 38.53 39.16 16.06
N PHE A 127 37.36 39.81 16.02
CA PHE A 127 37.05 40.85 15.04
C PHE A 127 36.80 42.24 15.65
N GLN A 128 37.64 42.68 16.59
CA GLN A 128 37.63 44.10 16.98
C GLN A 128 38.58 44.93 16.10
N PRO A 129 38.18 46.15 15.69
CA PRO A 129 39.00 46.98 14.84
C PRO A 129 40.27 47.47 15.57
N PRO A 130 41.38 47.75 14.83
CA PRO A 130 42.63 48.22 15.42
C PRO A 130 42.44 49.56 16.12
N LYS A 131 42.98 49.70 17.33
CA LYS A 131 43.03 50.99 18.04
C LYS A 131 44.32 51.73 17.64
N ALA A 132 44.20 53.02 17.34
CA ALA A 132 45.31 53.94 17.06
C ALA A 132 45.97 54.43 18.35
#